data_AF-A0A7C8AP44-F1
#
_entry.id   AF-A0A7C8AP44-F1
#
_cell.length_a   1.000
_cell.length_b   1.000
_cell.length_c   1.000
_cell.angle_alpha   90.00
_cell.angle_beta   90.00
_cell.angle_gamma   90.00
#
_symmetry.space_group_name_H-M   'P 1'
#
loop_
_entity.id
_entity.type
_entity.pdbx_description
1 polymer ?
#
loop_
_entity_poly.entity_id
_entity_poly.type
_entity_poly.pdbx_seq_one_letter_code
_entity_poly.pdbx_strand_id
1 'polypeptide(L)' 'MALLIGFAALAHAGFDEGKAAFGRGDYAKAYEEFKKLAVRGHVKAQGCLGEMYHSGKGVPQDYAEAVKWFRKAAGPA' A
#
# COMPACT_ATOMS: atom_id res chain seq x y z
N MET A 1 27.73 19.94 5.20
CA MET A 1 27.73 18.47 5.35
C MET A 1 26.28 18.00 5.34
N ALA A 2 25.87 17.21 4.34
CA ALA A 2 24.52 16.68 4.23
C ALA A 2 24.38 15.44 5.12
N LEU A 3 23.52 15.48 6.13
CA LEU A 3 23.25 14.36 7.03
C LEU A 3 22.15 13.49 6.41
N LEU A 4 22.56 12.49 5.63
CA LEU A 4 21.74 11.38 5.15
C LEU A 4 21.60 10.34 6.26
N ILE A 5 20.71 10.53 7.23
CA ILE A 5 20.35 9.45 8.16
C ILE A 5 18.86 9.57 8.50
N GLY A 6 18.04 8.64 8.00
CA GLY A 6 16.70 8.41 8.56
C GLY A 6 15.58 7.88 7.65
N PHE A 7 15.79 7.64 6.35
CA PHE A 7 14.68 7.18 5.49
C PHE A 7 14.27 5.70 5.64
N ALA A 8 15.00 4.90 6.42
CA ALA A 8 14.71 3.47 6.61
C ALA A 8 13.74 3.18 7.78
N ALA A 9 13.65 4.05 8.79
CA ALA A 9 12.74 3.85 9.93
C ALA A 9 11.29 4.26 9.62
N LEU A 10 11.07 5.19 8.67
CA LEU A 10 9.72 5.67 8.33
C LEU A 10 8.93 4.69 7.43
N ALA A 11 9.59 3.69 6.84
CA ALA A 11 8.93 2.74 5.94
C ALA A 11 8.06 1.69 6.67
N HIS A 12 8.46 1.28 7.88
CA HIS A 12 7.67 0.32 8.67
C HIS A 12 6.49 1.00 9.38
N ALA A 13 6.70 2.19 9.95
CA ALA A 13 5.66 2.93 10.68
C ALA A 13 4.42 3.21 9.81
N GLY A 14 4.60 3.55 8.53
CA GLY A 14 3.47 3.86 7.63
C GLY A 14 2.63 2.63 7.25
N PHE A 15 3.24 1.44 7.14
CA PHE A 15 2.49 0.24 6.74
C PHE A 15 1.60 -0.25 7.89
N ASP A 16 2.14 -0.26 9.11
CA ASP A 16 1.40 -0.67 10.30
C ASP A 16 0.23 0.28 10.59
N GLU A 17 0.43 1.59 10.35
CA GLU A 17 -0.64 2.57 10.45
C GLU A 17 -1.74 2.34 9.40
N GLY A 18 -1.36 2.06 8.15
CA GLY A 18 -2.30 1.68 7.10
C GLY A 18 -3.09 0.41 7.43
N LYS A 19 -2.42 -0.62 7.97
CA LYS A 19 -3.07 -1.86 8.43
C LYS A 19 -4.00 -1.62 9.62
N ALA A 20 -3.60 -0.78 10.57
CA ALA A 20 -4.44 -0.41 11.71
C ALA A 20 -5.68 0.38 11.25
N ALA A 21 -5.51 1.33 10.32
CA ALA A 21 -6.63 2.06 9.71
C ALA A 21 -7.60 1.11 9.00
N PHE A 22 -7.07 0.18 8.21
CA PHE A 22 -7.86 -0.84 7.51
C PHE A 22 -8.66 -1.72 8.50
N GLY A 23 -8.03 -2.15 9.61
CA GLY A 23 -8.70 -2.92 10.66
C GLY A 23 -9.80 -2.17 11.39
N ARG A 24 -9.70 -0.83 11.48
CA ARG A 24 -10.76 0.04 12.03
C ARG A 24 -11.86 0.39 11.02
N GLY A 25 -11.75 -0.07 9.76
CA GLY A 25 -12.67 0.28 8.69
C GLY A 25 -12.43 1.66 8.05
N ASP A 26 -11.37 2.36 8.45
CA ASP A 26 -10.95 3.62 7.82
C ASP A 26 -10.17 3.32 6.52
N TYR A 27 -10.92 2.89 5.52
CA TYR A 27 -10.36 2.47 4.24
C TYR A 27 -9.78 3.63 3.44
N ALA A 28 -10.27 4.85 3.63
CA ALA A 28 -9.72 6.03 2.98
C ALA A 28 -8.28 6.29 3.45
N LYS A 29 -8.07 6.31 4.77
CA LYS A 29 -6.72 6.48 5.33
C LYS A 29 -5.81 5.29 4.97
N ALA A 30 -6.32 4.07 5.03
CA ALA A 30 -5.55 2.89 4.65
C ALA A 30 -5.09 2.94 3.19
N TYR A 31 -5.98 3.38 2.28
CA TYR A 31 -5.66 3.54 0.86
C TYR A 31 -4.51 4.51 0.65
N GLU A 32 -4.56 5.68 1.28
CA GLU A 32 -3.51 6.70 1.14
C GLU A 32 -2.14 6.21 1.60
N GLU A 33 -2.07 5.56 2.78
CA GLU A 33 -0.81 5.01 3.29
C GLU A 33 -0.28 3.88 2.40
N PHE A 34 -1.14 2.95 1.98
CA PHE A 34 -0.72 1.88 1.07
C PHE A 34 -0.30 2.43 -0.29
N LYS A 35 -0.99 3.43 -0.84
CA LYS A 35 -0.61 4.10 -2.09
C LYS A 35 0.77 4.72 -2.00
N LYS A 36 1.02 5.51 -0.96
CA LYS A 36 2.32 6.14 -0.70
C LYS A 36 3.47 5.14 -0.64
N LEU A 37 3.24 3.97 -0.06
CA LEU A 37 4.25 2.91 0.03
C LEU A 37 4.37 2.10 -1.28
N ALA A 38 3.24 1.80 -1.92
CA ALA A 38 3.18 0.99 -3.13
C ALA A 38 3.86 1.66 -4.33
N VAL A 39 3.72 2.99 -4.46
CA VAL A 39 4.41 3.77 -5.51
C VAL A 39 5.94 3.79 -5.30
N ARG A 40 6.42 3.53 -4.08
CA ARG A 40 7.84 3.39 -3.74
C ARG A 40 8.35 1.94 -3.86
N GLY A 41 7.54 1.02 -4.38
CA GLY A 41 7.93 -0.38 -4.58
C GLY A 41 7.70 -1.30 -3.38
N HIS A 42 6.98 -0.86 -2.34
CA HIS A 42 6.73 -1.70 -1.17
C HIS A 42 5.75 -2.84 -1.49
N VAL A 43 6.28 -4.05 -1.67
CA VAL A 43 5.55 -5.24 -2.14
C VAL A 43 4.28 -5.53 -1.34
N LYS A 44 4.34 -5.49 0.00
CA LYS A 44 3.14 -5.75 0.83
C LYS A 44 2.05 -4.70 0.62
N ALA A 45 2.43 -3.44 0.38
CA ALA A 45 1.47 -2.36 0.19
C ALA A 45 0.83 -2.43 -1.20
N GLN A 46 1.60 -2.84 -2.22
CA GLN A 46 1.07 -3.17 -3.54
C GLN A 46 0.04 -4.31 -3.46
N GLY A 47 0.33 -5.37 -2.68
CA GLY A 47 -0.64 -6.43 -2.40
C GLY A 47 -1.92 -5.92 -1.73
N CYS A 48 -1.80 -5.06 -0.71
CA CYS A 48 -2.97 -4.46 -0.05
C CYS A 48 -3.80 -3.58 -0.97
N LEU A 49 -3.19 -2.77 -1.85
CA LEU A 49 -3.95 -2.02 -2.86
C LEU A 49 -4.67 -2.93 -3.83
N GLY A 50 -4.02 -4.01 -4.27
CA GLY A 50 -4.66 -5.03 -5.10
C GLY A 50 -5.92 -5.58 -4.44
N GLU A 51 -5.85 -5.91 -3.15
CA GLU A 51 -6.99 -6.39 -2.37
C GLU A 51 -8.09 -5.33 -2.22
N MET A 52 -7.72 -4.07 -2.01
CA MET A 52 -8.69 -2.97 -1.89
C MET A 52 -9.49 -2.77 -3.18
N TYR A 53 -8.82 -2.74 -4.33
CA TYR A 53 -9.49 -2.68 -5.63
C TYR A 53 -10.28 -3.95 -5.94
N HIS A 54 -9.79 -5.14 -5.55
CA HIS A 54 -10.51 -6.39 -5.74
C HIS A 54 -11.82 -6.45 -4.93
N SER A 55 -11.82 -5.93 -3.70
CA SER A 55 -12.96 -5.98 -2.77
C SER A 55 -13.81 -4.71 -2.72
N GLY A 56 -13.40 -3.64 -3.39
CA GLY A 56 -14.08 -2.35 -3.35
C GLY A 56 -14.00 -1.64 -1.98
N LYS A 57 -12.93 -1.89 -1.21
CA LYS A 57 -12.75 -1.28 0.13
C LYS A 57 -12.10 0.08 0.02
N GLY A 58 -12.84 1.14 0.30
CA GLY A 58 -12.36 2.54 0.24
C GLY A 58 -12.13 3.07 -1.16
N VAL A 59 -12.31 2.25 -2.19
CA VAL A 59 -12.24 2.59 -3.61
C VAL A 59 -13.33 1.80 -4.35
N PRO A 60 -13.79 2.27 -5.52
CA PRO A 60 -14.62 1.45 -6.40
C PRO A 60 -13.92 0.12 -6.72
N GLN A 61 -14.70 -0.96 -6.79
CA GLN A 61 -14.17 -2.26 -7.18
C GLN A 61 -13.68 -2.19 -8.63
N ASP A 62 -12.43 -2.59 -8.84
CA ASP A 62 -11.79 -2.64 -10.15
C ASP A 62 -10.79 -3.80 -10.21
N TYR A 63 -11.21 -4.89 -10.85
CA TYR A 63 -10.37 -6.07 -11.00
C TYR A 63 -9.15 -5.83 -11.90
N ALA A 64 -9.26 -4.95 -12.90
CA ALA A 64 -8.14 -4.65 -13.79
C ALA A 64 -7.05 -3.90 -13.02
N GLU A 65 -7.44 -2.93 -12.20
CA GLU A 65 -6.49 -2.21 -11.35
C GLU A 65 -5.91 -3.12 -10.26
N ALA A 66 -6.73 -4.00 -9.67
CA ALA A 66 -6.26 -5.01 -8.71
C ALA A 66 -5.15 -5.90 -9.30
N VAL A 67 -5.35 -6.43 -10.51
CA VAL A 67 -4.36 -7.27 -11.21
C VAL A 67 -3.06 -6.50 -11.47
N LYS A 68 -3.13 -5.21 -11.83
CA LYS A 68 -1.92 -4.39 -12.01
C LYS A 68 -1.10 -4.31 -10.72
N TRP A 69 -1.76 -4.07 -9.58
CA TRP A 69 -1.08 -4.00 -8.29
C TRP A 69 -0.53 -5.34 -7.84
N PHE A 70 -1.27 -6.43 -8.04
CA PHE A 70 -0.78 -7.78 -7.74
C PHE A 70 0.42 -8.17 -8.60
N ARG A 71 0.42 -7.84 -9.89
CA ARG A 71 1.58 -8.08 -10.77
C ARG A 71 2.82 -7.31 -10.31
N LYS A 72 2.65 -6.05 -9.88
CA LYS A 72 3.76 -5.28 -9.29
C LYS A 72 4.30 -5.95 -8.03
N ALA A 73 3.41 -6.45 -7.17
CA ALA A 73 3.79 -7.14 -5.94
C ALA A 73 4.48 -8.49 -6.19
N ALA A 74 4.06 -9.24 -7.22
CA ALA A 74 4.69 -10.51 -7.59
C ALA A 74 6.12 -10.32 -8.12
N GLY A 75 6.44 -9.15 -8.67
CA GLY A 75 7.72 -8.91 -9.33
C GLY A 75 7.87 -9.68 -10.66
N PRO A 76 9.01 -9.53 -11.35
CA PRO A 76 9.36 -10.41 -12.45
C PRO A 76 9.67 -11.82 -11.91
N ALA A 77 9.13 -12.84 -12.59
CA ALA A 77 9.39 -14.26 -12.30
C ALA A 77 10.82 -14.67 -12.69
#